data_AF-A0A5C7SFM2-F1
#
_entry.id   AF-A0A5C7SFM2-F1
#
_cell.length_a   1.000
_cell.length_b   1.000
_cell.length_c   1.000
_cell.angle_alpha   90.00
_cell.angle_beta   90.00
_cell.angle_gamma   90.00
#
_symmetry.space_group_name_H-M   'P 1'
#
loop_
_entity.id
_entity.type
_entity.pdbx_description
1 polymer ?
#
loop_
_entity_poly.entity_id
_entity_poly.type
_entity_poly.pdbx_seq_one_letter_code
_entity_poly.pdbx_strand_id
1 'polypeptide(L)' 'HYNHRRYHESLDNLAPADVYFGRGATILLERERIKRDTIKQRRLNHHAKAA' A
#
# COMPACT_ATOMS: atom_id res chain seq x y z
N HIS A 1 4.81 17.21 -30.06
CA HIS A 1 4.19 17.16 -28.73
C HIS A 1 3.72 15.73 -28.44
N TYR A 2 4.49 14.99 -27.65
CA TYR A 2 4.22 13.58 -27.33
C TYR A 2 3.42 13.46 -26.01
N ASN A 3 2.17 13.04 -26.15
CA ASN A 3 1.33 12.26 -25.22
C ASN A 3 1.40 12.51 -23.68
N HIS A 4 0.47 13.32 -23.16
CA HIS A 4 0.07 13.41 -21.74
C HIS A 4 -0.83 12.24 -21.27
N ARG A 5 -0.66 11.04 -21.81
CA ARG A 5 -1.44 9.86 -21.41
C ARG A 5 -0.66 9.06 -20.37
N ARG A 6 -0.75 9.51 -19.11
CA ARG A 6 -0.87 8.70 -17.89
C ARG A 6 -0.46 7.21 -18.04
N TYR A 7 0.81 6.95 -18.39
CA TYR A 7 1.33 5.60 -18.51
C TYR A 7 1.59 5.09 -17.10
N HIS A 8 0.67 4.32 -16.52
CA HIS A 8 0.95 3.19 -15.63
C HIS A 8 2.11 3.26 -14.59
N GLU A 9 2.43 4.40 -13.98
CA GLU A 9 3.41 4.44 -12.86
C GLU A 9 2.82 3.98 -11.52
N SER A 10 1.61 3.42 -11.49
CA SER A 10 1.05 2.80 -10.30
C SER A 10 1.13 1.27 -10.39
N LEU A 11 2.33 0.74 -10.61
CA LEU A 11 2.71 -0.51 -9.95
C LEU A 11 3.13 -0.12 -8.54
N ASP A 12 2.14 -0.03 -7.65
CA ASP A 12 2.39 -0.07 -6.22
C ASP A 12 3.13 1.12 -5.56
N ASN A 13 3.20 2.28 -6.25
CA ASN A 13 3.81 3.53 -5.75
C ASN A 13 5.13 3.28 -4.99
N LEU A 14 5.94 2.36 -5.52
CA LEU A 14 7.26 2.06 -5.00
C LEU A 14 8.23 3.09 -5.56
N ALA A 15 9.22 3.48 -4.76
CA ALA A 15 10.25 4.35 -5.29
C ALA A 15 10.99 3.61 -6.43
N PRO A 16 11.42 4.29 -7.50
CA PRO A 16 12.21 3.67 -8.56
C PRO A 16 13.45 2.94 -8.05
N ALA A 17 14.06 3.44 -6.96
CA ALA A 17 15.14 2.75 -6.25
C ALA A 17 14.71 1.38 -5.71
N ASP A 18 13.52 1.26 -5.12
CA ASP A 18 13.02 -0.02 -4.60
C ASP A 18 12.71 -1.02 -5.71
N VAL A 19 12.27 -0.54 -6.86
CA VAL A 19 12.10 -1.36 -8.06
C VAL A 19 13.47 -1.81 -8.58
N TYR A 20 14.41 -0.86 -8.71
CA TYR A 20 15.77 -1.12 -9.19
C TYR A 20 16.54 -2.10 -8.31
N PHE A 21 16.44 -1.96 -6.99
CA PHE A 21 17.08 -2.83 -6.00
C PHE A 21 16.23 -4.08 -5.66
N GLY A 22 15.11 -4.32 -6.34
CA GLY A 22 14.29 -5.52 -6.18
C GLY A 22 13.57 -5.65 -4.82
N ARG A 23 13.41 -4.56 -4.07
CA ARG A 23 12.77 -4.54 -2.73
C ARG A 23 11.25 -4.42 -2.78
N GLY A 24 10.67 -4.28 -3.97
CA GLY A 24 9.25 -3.98 -4.15
C GLY A 24 8.30 -4.99 -3.50
N ALA A 25 8.56 -6.29 -3.70
CA ALA A 25 7.72 -7.35 -3.15
C ALA A 25 7.65 -7.31 -1.61
N THR A 26 8.79 -7.09 -0.96
CA THR A 26 8.87 -7.01 0.51
C THR A 26 8.09 -5.81 1.05
N ILE A 27 8.24 -4.63 0.43
CA ILE A 27 7.52 -3.41 0.84
C ILE A 27 6.01 -3.63 0.75
N LEU A 28 5.56 -4.34 -0.28
CA LEU A 28 4.15 -4.58 -0.49
C LEU A 28 3.55 -5.56 0.50
N LEU A 29 4.27 -6.64 0.80
CA LEU A 29 3.87 -7.57 1.85
C LEU A 29 3.74 -6.89 3.21
N GLU A 30 4.69 -6.02 3.56
CA GLU A 30 4.63 -5.26 4.82
C GLU A 30 3.45 -4.28 4.87
N ARG A 31 3.20 -3.52 3.79
CA ARG A 31 2.04 -2.63 3.70
C ARG A 31 0.73 -3.40 3.84
N GLU A 32 0.65 -4.57 3.23
CA GLU A 32 -0.53 -5.42 3.25
C GLU A 32 -0.83 -5.94 4.67
N ARG A 33 0.20 -6.39 5.40
CA ARG A 33 0.12 -6.75 6.82
C ARG A 33 -0.39 -5.60 7.68
N ILE A 34 0.26 -4.43 7.59
CA ILE A 34 -0.12 -3.23 8.36
C ILE A 34 -1.57 -2.81 8.07
N LYS A 35 -1.99 -2.88 6.80
CA LYS A 35 -3.37 -2.55 6.40
C LYS A 35 -4.38 -3.49 7.05
N ARG A 36 -4.13 -4.80 7.07
CA ARG A 36 -5.00 -5.79 7.73
C ARG A 36 -5.10 -5.52 9.23
N ASP A 37 -3.97 -5.31 9.88
CA ASP A 37 -3.92 -5.08 11.34
C ASP A 37 -4.65 -3.78 11.72
N THR A 38 -4.42 -2.71 10.96
CA THR A 38 -5.09 -1.43 11.20
C THR A 38 -6.62 -1.53 11.03
N ILE A 39 -7.09 -2.26 10.01
CA ILE A 39 -8.53 -2.49 9.81
C ILE A 39 -9.12 -3.31 10.97
N LYS A 40 -8.41 -4.35 11.42
CA LYS A 40 -8.83 -5.17 12.57
C LYS A 40 -8.95 -4.33 13.84
N GLN A 41 -7.94 -3.52 14.14
CA GLN A 41 -7.96 -2.64 15.31
C GLN A 41 -9.12 -1.63 15.24
N ARG A 42 -9.35 -1.04 14.07
CA ARG A 42 -10.46 -0.10 13.88
C ARG A 42 -11.81 -0.77 14.12
N ARG A 43 -12.01 -2.01 13.66
CA ARG A 43 -13.24 -2.79 13.92
C ARG A 43 -13.43 -3.05 15.41
N LEU A 44 -12.38 -3.49 16.11
CA LEU A 44 -12.44 -3.72 17.55
C LEU A 44 -12.82 -2.45 18.32
N ASN A 45 -12.15 -1.33 18.03
CA ASN A 45 -12.45 -0.04 18.66
C ASN A 45 -13.88 0.43 18.36
N HIS A 46 -14.40 0.17 17.16
CA HIS A 46 -15.78 0.51 16.81
C HIS A 46 -16.78 -0.35 17.61
N HIS A 47 -16.55 -1.67 17.70
CA HIS A 47 -17.40 -2.56 18.50
C HIS A 47 -17.38 -2.18 19.98
N ALA A 48 -16.21 -1.86 20.55
CA ALA A 48 -16.08 -1.45 21.94
C ALA A 48 -16.80 -0.13 22.26
N LYS A 49 -16.91 0.79 21.28
CA LYS A 49 -17.64 2.05 21.43
C LYS A 49 -19.15 1.91 21.24
N ALA A 50 -19.60 0.82 20.61
CA ALA A 50 -21.02 0.54 20.35
C ALA A 50 -21.67 -0.32 21.45
N ALA A 51 -20.88 -0.78 22.43
CA ALA A 51 -21.33 -1.47 23.64
C ALA A 51 -21.49 -0.46 24.78
#